data_AF-A0A6C0J3P5-F1
#
_entry.id   AF-A0A6C0J3P5-F1
#
_cell.length_a   1.000
_cell.length_b   1.000
_cell.length_c   1.000
_cell.angle_alpha   90.00
_cell.angle_beta   90.00
_cell.angle_gamma   90.00
#
_symmetry.space_group_name_H-M   'P 1'
#
loop_
_entity.id
_entity.type
_entity.pdbx_description
1 polymer ?
#
loop_
_entity_poly.entity_id
_entity_poly.type
_entity_poly.pdbx_seq_one_letter_code
_entity_poly.pdbx_strand_id
1 'polypeptide(L)'
;MSLDDVPKKVQYVVVDSNFVNGTNNTFSLDLTLKSNTHVEDMSRVLGIKLVDFYITQIGDSGASGSTNIAKFVDIVCPDIPKVAQILDERQGQILARVPLERHFSGSNNVILRDKQWRRFNQQTNYFNPISIKKLNFTINEQQDDGDYVTLQPDAKWYMILEITTVNVKEKPKDRELQILRALEKLLGKIDRLNDNVERLPDKPPDENPKKYSFGMLIAVLVSLLGGFIWWVNKSSA
;
A
#
# COMPACT_ATOMS: atom_id res chain seq x y z
N MET A 1 -8.74 -2.33 2.95
CA MET A 1 -8.33 -0.92 2.77
C MET A 1 -7.43 -0.89 1.57
N SER A 2 -7.74 -0.08 0.56
CA SER A 2 -6.83 0.14 -0.55
C SER A 2 -5.62 0.95 -0.04
N LEU A 3 -4.45 0.79 -0.69
CA LEU A 3 -3.29 1.67 -0.48
C LEU A 3 -3.66 3.15 -0.75
N ASP A 4 -4.68 3.39 -1.56
CA ASP A 4 -5.19 4.72 -1.88
C ASP A 4 -5.89 5.39 -0.69
N ASP A 5 -6.57 4.62 0.15
CA ASP A 5 -7.35 5.14 1.30
C ASP A 5 -6.47 5.47 2.51
N VAL A 6 -5.23 4.98 2.51
CA VAL A 6 -4.27 5.21 3.59
C VAL A 6 -3.79 6.67 3.49
N PRO A 7 -3.88 7.45 4.58
CA PRO A 7 -3.37 8.81 4.61
C PRO A 7 -1.85 8.81 4.39
N LYS A 8 -1.36 9.70 3.52
CA LYS A 8 0.03 9.70 3.02
C LYS A 8 0.71 11.00 3.44
N LYS A 9 1.97 10.89 3.87
CA LYS A 9 2.85 12.03 4.09
C LYS A 9 4.03 11.94 3.13
N VAL A 10 4.32 13.05 2.45
CA VAL A 10 5.42 13.15 1.50
C VAL A 10 6.53 13.99 2.11
N GLN A 11 7.78 13.53 1.98
CA GLN A 11 8.97 14.25 2.40
C GLN A 11 10.01 14.20 1.27
N TYR A 12 10.74 15.29 1.09
CA TYR A 12 11.82 15.39 0.12
C TYR A 12 13.17 15.32 0.84
N VAL A 13 14.07 14.48 0.35
CA VAL A 13 15.42 14.30 0.89
C VAL A 13 16.42 14.62 -0.23
N VAL A 14 17.31 15.58 0.03
CA VAL A 14 18.43 15.86 -0.85
C VAL A 14 19.61 14.97 -0.45
N VAL A 15 20.18 14.27 -1.42
CA VAL A 15 21.36 13.45 -1.27
C VAL A 15 22.43 13.99 -2.19
N ASP A 16 23.60 14.29 -1.65
CA ASP A 16 24.74 14.85 -2.39
C ASP A 16 25.93 13.92 -2.26
N SER A 17 26.59 13.66 -3.38
CA SER A 17 27.83 12.88 -3.51
C SER A 17 28.90 13.21 -2.46
N ASN A 18 29.00 14.44 -1.96
CA ASN A 18 30.00 14.81 -0.94
C ASN A 18 29.69 14.27 0.47
N PHE A 19 28.45 13.86 0.74
CA PHE A 19 27.97 13.47 2.07
C PHE A 19 27.46 12.02 2.13
N VAL A 20 27.75 11.21 1.11
CA VAL A 20 27.34 9.80 1.09
C VAL A 20 28.36 8.89 1.77
N ASN A 21 27.87 7.81 2.38
CA ASN A 21 28.72 6.76 2.95
C ASN A 21 29.04 5.73 1.87
N GLY A 22 30.24 5.81 1.29
CA GLY A 22 30.72 4.93 0.23
C GLY A 22 31.55 5.69 -0.79
N THR A 23 31.41 5.31 -2.06
CA THR A 23 31.96 6.03 -3.22
C THR A 23 30.83 6.67 -4.01
N ASN A 24 31.12 7.66 -4.85
CA ASN A 24 30.07 8.39 -5.60
C ASN A 24 29.27 7.51 -6.57
N ASN A 25 29.75 6.30 -6.89
CA ASN A 25 29.06 5.34 -7.74
C ASN A 25 28.41 4.18 -6.97
N THR A 26 28.86 3.90 -5.74
CA THR A 26 28.28 2.87 -4.87
C THR A 26 28.25 3.39 -3.44
N PHE A 27 27.06 3.76 -2.97
CA PHE A 27 26.90 4.41 -1.69
C PHE A 27 25.69 3.90 -0.95
N SER A 28 25.65 4.25 0.34
CA SER A 28 24.51 3.96 1.17
C SER A 28 24.00 5.20 1.87
N LEU A 29 22.68 5.36 1.86
CA LEU A 29 21.95 6.38 2.58
C LEU A 29 21.40 5.78 3.87
N ASP A 30 21.91 6.26 5.00
CA ASP A 30 21.43 5.89 6.32
C ASP A 30 20.35 6.87 6.76
N LEU A 31 19.14 6.36 7.00
CA LEU A 31 17.98 7.17 7.39
C LEU A 31 17.63 6.98 8.88
N THR A 32 18.55 6.42 9.66
CA THR A 32 18.39 6.27 11.12
C THR A 32 18.49 7.61 11.84
N LEU A 33 18.03 7.67 13.10
CA LEU A 33 18.03 8.86 13.96
C LEU A 33 19.41 9.52 14.16
N LYS A 34 20.50 8.83 13.82
CA LYS A 34 21.86 9.37 13.93
C LYS A 34 22.29 10.20 12.72
N SER A 35 21.59 10.09 11.59
CA SER A 35 21.90 10.88 10.40
C SER A 35 21.19 12.24 10.45
N ASN A 36 21.81 13.26 9.85
CA ASN A 36 21.21 14.60 9.74
C ASN A 36 19.96 14.61 8.83
N THR A 37 19.78 13.56 8.02
CA THR A 37 18.65 13.35 7.12
C THR A 37 17.62 12.44 7.80
N HIS A 38 16.81 13.03 8.67
CA HIS A 38 15.72 12.32 9.33
C HIS A 38 14.45 12.31 8.47
N VAL A 39 13.89 11.12 8.26
CA VAL A 39 12.59 10.94 7.61
C VAL A 39 11.60 10.40 8.64
N GLU A 40 10.47 11.08 8.81
CA GLU A 40 9.44 10.61 9.74
C GLU A 40 8.80 9.28 9.28
N ASP A 41 8.51 8.39 10.22
CA ASP A 41 7.79 7.13 10.01
C ASP A 41 8.43 6.14 9.01
N MET A 42 9.77 6.03 9.06
CA MET A 42 10.58 5.06 8.29
C MET A 42 10.21 3.58 8.46
N SER A 43 9.38 3.25 9.46
CA SER A 43 8.85 1.90 9.66
C SER A 43 7.75 1.53 8.66
N ARG A 44 7.13 2.53 8.01
CA ARG A 44 5.95 2.38 7.14
C ARG A 44 6.11 3.23 5.87
N VAL A 45 7.13 2.91 5.07
CA VAL A 45 7.33 3.53 3.76
C VAL A 45 6.41 2.88 2.73
N LEU A 46 5.70 3.71 1.96
CA LEU A 46 4.75 3.32 0.92
C LEU A 46 5.31 3.50 -0.50
N GLY A 47 6.24 4.44 -0.68
CA GLY A 47 6.75 4.80 -1.99
C GLY A 47 8.05 5.58 -1.89
N ILE A 48 8.96 5.34 -2.84
CA ILE A 48 10.19 6.12 -3.02
C ILE A 48 10.31 6.45 -4.50
N LYS A 49 10.62 7.71 -4.80
CA LYS A 49 10.68 8.24 -6.17
C LYS A 49 11.81 9.26 -6.32
N LEU A 50 12.55 9.22 -7.44
CA LEU A 50 13.62 10.18 -7.73
C LEU A 50 13.10 11.46 -8.41
N VAL A 51 12.90 12.55 -7.68
CA VAL A 51 12.30 13.78 -8.24
C VAL A 51 13.22 14.46 -9.24
N ASP A 52 14.48 14.63 -8.85
CA ASP A 52 15.48 15.35 -9.63
C ASP A 52 16.84 14.70 -9.44
N PHE A 53 17.67 14.81 -10.47
CA PHE A 53 19.03 14.30 -10.48
C PHE A 53 19.88 15.21 -11.35
N TYR A 54 20.98 15.66 -10.78
CA TYR A 54 21.95 16.50 -11.46
C TYR A 54 23.34 15.94 -11.27
N ILE A 55 24.09 15.89 -12.35
CA ILE A 55 25.44 15.36 -12.36
C ILE A 55 26.35 16.26 -13.18
N THR A 56 27.61 16.32 -12.75
CA THR A 56 28.64 17.15 -13.37
C THR A 56 29.85 16.31 -13.68
N GLN A 57 30.67 16.81 -14.60
CA GLN A 57 31.96 16.21 -14.99
C GLN A 57 31.83 14.85 -15.68
N ILE A 58 30.64 14.47 -16.14
CA ILE A 58 30.46 13.31 -17.02
C ILE A 58 30.63 13.73 -18.47
N GLY A 59 31.45 12.98 -19.20
CA GLY A 59 31.67 13.12 -20.64
C GLY A 59 33.05 13.63 -21.00
N ASP A 60 33.40 13.46 -22.27
CA ASP A 60 34.68 13.90 -22.85
C ASP A 60 34.41 14.83 -24.04
N SER A 61 35.41 15.61 -24.43
CA SER A 61 35.42 16.49 -25.57
C SER A 61 35.30 15.79 -26.93
N GLY A 62 35.41 14.46 -26.99
CA GLY A 62 35.32 13.66 -28.23
C GLY A 62 36.41 13.96 -29.28
N ALA A 63 37.27 14.96 -29.05
CA ALA A 63 38.32 15.41 -29.97
C ALA A 63 39.41 14.34 -30.19
N SER A 64 39.49 13.37 -29.28
CA SER A 64 40.41 12.23 -29.29
C SER A 64 39.81 10.95 -29.88
N GLY A 65 38.55 10.96 -30.33
CA GLY A 65 37.84 9.75 -30.75
C GLY A 65 37.48 8.81 -29.58
N SER A 66 37.42 9.34 -28.36
CA SER A 66 37.01 8.60 -27.16
C SER A 66 35.57 8.10 -27.28
N THR A 67 35.39 6.79 -27.15
CA THR A 67 34.08 6.10 -27.19
C THR A 67 33.50 5.85 -25.79
N ASN A 68 34.28 6.10 -24.74
CA ASN A 68 33.90 5.85 -23.35
C ASN A 68 33.10 7.04 -22.79
N ILE A 69 32.15 7.54 -23.58
CA ILE A 69 31.33 8.70 -23.24
C ILE A 69 29.95 8.19 -22.82
N ALA A 70 29.54 8.53 -21.59
CA ALA A 70 28.23 8.13 -21.07
C ALA A 70 27.07 8.77 -21.84
N LYS A 71 26.14 7.93 -22.32
CA LYS A 71 24.88 8.31 -22.96
C LYS A 71 23.77 8.58 -21.93
N PHE A 72 23.69 7.71 -20.94
CA PHE A 72 22.72 7.83 -19.86
C PHE A 72 23.25 7.15 -18.61
N VAL A 73 22.67 7.52 -17.48
CA VAL A 73 22.98 7.01 -16.16
C VAL A 73 21.77 6.28 -15.61
N ASP A 74 21.97 5.05 -15.14
CA ASP A 74 20.96 4.25 -14.46
C ASP A 74 21.26 4.21 -12.96
N ILE A 75 20.26 4.53 -12.16
CA ILE A 75 20.34 4.49 -10.69
C ILE A 75 19.62 3.24 -10.23
N VAL A 76 20.34 2.36 -9.54
CA VAL A 76 19.86 1.06 -9.07
C VAL A 76 19.74 1.10 -7.55
N CYS A 77 18.60 0.64 -7.03
CA CYS A 77 18.38 0.54 -5.59
C CYS A 77 17.63 -0.78 -5.29
N PRO A 78 18.33 -1.86 -4.88
CA PRO A 78 17.70 -3.16 -4.70
C PRO A 78 16.75 -3.23 -3.50
N ASP A 79 16.89 -2.31 -2.55
CA ASP A 79 16.07 -2.26 -1.32
C ASP A 79 14.62 -1.79 -1.58
N ILE A 80 14.37 -1.20 -2.76
CA ILE A 80 13.03 -0.74 -3.15
C ILE A 80 12.28 -1.89 -3.85
N PRO A 81 10.99 -2.14 -3.56
CA PRO A 81 10.22 -3.16 -4.26
C PRO A 81 10.13 -2.92 -5.77
N LYS A 82 10.18 -4.00 -6.56
CA LYS A 82 10.10 -3.98 -8.04
C LYS A 82 8.92 -3.18 -8.60
N VAL A 83 7.79 -3.15 -7.89
CA VAL A 83 6.57 -2.43 -8.32
C VAL A 83 6.75 -0.91 -8.41
N ALA A 84 7.71 -0.35 -7.66
CA ALA A 84 8.05 1.08 -7.68
C ALA A 84 9.29 1.39 -8.56
N GLN A 85 9.82 0.38 -9.25
CA GLN A 85 10.99 0.50 -10.12
C GLN A 85 10.61 0.33 -11.58
N ILE A 86 11.48 0.79 -12.47
CA ILE A 86 11.43 0.53 -13.90
C ILE A 86 12.05 -0.84 -14.14
N LEU A 87 11.36 -1.70 -14.89
CA LEU A 87 11.91 -2.96 -15.33
C LEU A 87 12.79 -2.73 -16.55
N ASP A 88 14.03 -3.20 -16.47
CA ASP A 88 15.02 -3.11 -17.54
C ASP A 88 15.58 -4.51 -17.79
N GLU A 89 15.83 -4.86 -19.05
CA GLU A 89 16.26 -6.21 -19.44
C GLU A 89 17.71 -6.51 -19.03
N ARG A 90 18.54 -5.49 -18.83
CA ARG A 90 19.97 -5.66 -18.51
C ARG A 90 20.16 -5.84 -17.01
N GLN A 91 19.64 -4.90 -16.22
CA GLN A 91 19.84 -4.86 -14.77
C GLN A 91 18.67 -5.51 -13.99
N GLY A 92 17.57 -5.84 -14.66
CA GLY A 92 16.32 -6.31 -14.07
C GLY A 92 15.46 -5.18 -13.50
N GLN A 93 16.04 -4.29 -12.69
CA GLN A 93 15.33 -3.19 -12.05
C GLN A 93 16.22 -1.94 -11.92
N ILE A 94 15.67 -0.79 -12.30
CA ILE A 94 16.30 0.51 -12.14
C ILE A 94 15.30 1.47 -11.47
N LEU A 95 15.76 2.29 -10.53
CA LEU A 95 14.94 3.30 -9.89
C LEU A 95 14.62 4.44 -10.86
N ALA A 96 15.61 4.84 -11.65
CA ALA A 96 15.45 5.85 -12.69
C ALA A 96 16.58 5.72 -13.74
N ARG A 97 16.24 6.08 -14.98
CA ARG A 97 17.17 6.34 -16.07
C ARG A 97 17.24 7.83 -16.33
N VAL A 98 18.45 8.38 -16.24
CA VAL A 98 18.75 9.79 -16.49
C VAL A 98 19.50 9.88 -17.83
N PRO A 99 18.86 10.30 -18.93
CA PRO A 99 19.59 10.61 -20.15
C PRO A 99 20.50 11.81 -19.92
N LEU A 100 21.71 11.73 -20.46
CA LEU A 100 22.64 12.86 -20.52
C LEU A 100 22.53 13.46 -21.92
N GLU A 101 22.16 14.73 -22.05
CA GLU A 101 22.06 15.34 -23.37
C GLU A 101 23.46 15.75 -23.85
N ARG A 102 23.82 15.17 -25.01
CA ARG A 102 24.99 15.43 -25.86
C ARG A 102 25.91 16.56 -25.40
N HIS A 103 27.13 16.16 -25.03
CA HIS A 103 28.31 17.00 -25.08
C HIS A 103 28.62 17.32 -26.57
N PHE A 104 28.55 18.58 -26.97
CA PHE A 104 28.93 19.02 -28.32
C PHE A 104 30.34 19.63 -28.30
N SER A 105 31.26 19.05 -29.09
CA SER A 105 32.59 19.60 -29.33
C SER A 105 32.55 20.67 -30.42
N GLY A 106 32.24 21.90 -30.04
CA GLY A 106 32.64 23.08 -30.80
C GLY A 106 34.06 23.47 -30.39
N SER A 107 34.88 23.90 -31.35
CA SER A 107 36.32 24.21 -31.26
C SER A 107 36.74 25.35 -30.32
N ASN A 108 35.93 25.70 -29.32
CA ASN A 108 36.22 26.74 -28.35
C ASN A 108 35.70 26.27 -26.99
N ASN A 109 36.43 26.56 -25.91
CA ASN A 109 36.17 26.27 -24.48
C ASN A 109 34.76 26.65 -23.95
N VAL A 110 33.69 26.21 -24.61
CA VAL A 110 32.30 26.49 -24.30
C VAL A 110 31.79 25.27 -23.55
N ILE A 111 31.64 25.43 -22.24
CA ILE A 111 30.99 24.44 -21.39
C ILE A 111 29.48 24.56 -21.64
N LEU A 112 28.94 23.76 -22.56
CA LEU A 112 27.49 23.60 -22.68
C LEU A 112 27.02 22.78 -21.48
N ARG A 113 26.25 23.38 -20.59
CA ARG A 113 25.66 22.67 -19.45
C ARG A 113 24.46 21.87 -19.93
N ASP A 114 24.36 20.64 -19.41
CA ASP A 114 23.27 19.72 -19.67
C ASP A 114 21.92 20.43 -19.50
N LYS A 115 21.00 20.19 -20.45
CA LYS A 115 19.63 20.63 -20.32
C LYS A 115 19.03 19.89 -19.12
N GLN A 116 18.43 20.60 -18.16
CA GLN A 116 17.81 19.98 -16.99
C GLN A 116 17.05 18.71 -17.38
N TRP A 117 17.40 17.60 -16.75
CA TRP A 117 16.81 16.29 -17.03
C TRP A 117 15.28 16.41 -17.00
N ARG A 118 14.65 16.17 -18.13
CA ARG A 118 13.19 16.08 -18.21
C ARG A 118 12.78 14.65 -17.91
N ARG A 119 12.53 14.40 -16.63
CA ARG A 119 12.08 13.10 -16.16
C ARG A 119 10.78 12.68 -16.86
N PHE A 120 10.70 11.41 -17.26
CA PHE A 120 9.45 10.79 -17.67
C PHE A 120 8.48 10.77 -16.49
N ASN A 121 7.29 11.38 -16.67
CA ASN A 121 6.28 11.51 -15.62
C ASN A 121 5.66 10.15 -15.27
N GLN A 122 6.36 9.39 -14.43
CA GLN A 122 5.84 8.16 -13.84
C GLN A 122 4.79 8.46 -12.78
N GLN A 123 3.67 7.75 -12.90
CA GLN A 123 2.73 7.57 -11.80
C GLN A 123 3.47 6.94 -10.62
N THR A 124 3.30 7.53 -9.44
CA THR A 124 3.91 6.99 -8.22
C THR A 124 3.18 5.70 -7.84
N ASN A 125 3.85 4.56 -8.04
CA ASN A 125 3.33 3.27 -7.62
C ASN A 125 3.65 3.03 -6.16
N TYR A 126 2.62 2.82 -5.35
CA TYR A 126 2.78 2.48 -3.94
C TYR A 126 2.94 0.97 -3.76
N PHE A 127 3.73 0.60 -2.75
CA PHE A 127 3.89 -0.78 -2.29
C PHE A 127 3.37 -0.95 -0.87
N ASN A 128 3.20 -2.22 -0.48
CA ASN A 128 2.84 -2.56 0.90
C ASN A 128 3.86 -1.96 1.87
N PRO A 129 3.43 -1.35 2.99
CA PRO A 129 4.33 -0.67 3.91
C PRO A 129 5.51 -1.55 4.33
N ILE A 130 6.73 -1.08 4.08
CA ILE A 130 7.96 -1.74 4.55
C ILE A 130 8.77 -0.79 5.43
N SER A 131 9.56 -1.38 6.32
CA SER A 131 10.53 -0.64 7.12
C SER A 131 11.83 -0.50 6.33
N ILE A 132 12.28 0.73 6.13
CA ILE A 132 13.54 1.03 5.44
C ILE A 132 14.43 1.78 6.41
N LYS A 133 15.60 1.19 6.73
CA LYS A 133 16.60 1.82 7.60
C LYS A 133 17.78 2.38 6.82
N LYS A 134 18.15 1.65 5.77
CA LYS A 134 19.30 1.93 4.93
C LYS A 134 18.90 1.63 3.49
N LEU A 135 19.30 2.50 2.58
CA LEU A 135 19.12 2.32 1.14
C LEU A 135 20.49 2.27 0.49
N ASN A 136 20.76 1.19 -0.24
CA ASN A 136 21.98 1.03 -1.00
C ASN A 136 21.71 1.42 -2.46
N PHE A 137 22.63 2.19 -3.02
CA PHE A 137 22.53 2.71 -4.37
C PHE A 137 23.78 2.34 -5.15
N THR A 138 23.56 1.96 -6.40
CA THR A 138 24.61 1.80 -7.41
C THR A 138 24.23 2.64 -8.61
N ILE A 139 25.16 3.49 -9.07
CA ILE A 139 24.99 4.32 -10.25
C ILE A 139 25.87 3.76 -11.35
N ASN A 140 25.26 3.41 -12.46
CA ASN A 140 25.94 2.89 -13.64
C ASN A 140 25.70 3.81 -14.84
N GLU A 141 26.63 3.79 -15.77
CA GLU A 141 26.56 4.51 -17.03
C GLU A 141 26.61 3.55 -18.22
N GLN A 142 25.85 3.88 -19.25
CA GLN A 142 25.93 3.23 -20.55
C GLN A 142 26.77 4.11 -21.48
N GLN A 143 27.90 3.59 -21.94
CA GLN A 143 28.86 4.30 -22.79
C GLN A 143 28.52 4.18 -24.29
N ASP A 144 29.22 4.95 -25.14
CA ASP A 144 28.92 5.04 -26.57
C ASP A 144 29.28 3.75 -27.32
N ASP A 145 30.36 3.09 -26.92
CA ASP A 145 30.82 1.77 -27.37
C ASP A 145 29.88 0.60 -27.00
N GLY A 146 28.89 0.84 -26.14
CA GLY A 146 27.96 -0.19 -25.69
C GLY A 146 28.32 -0.82 -24.35
N ASP A 147 29.40 -0.38 -23.70
CA ASP A 147 29.77 -0.85 -22.37
C ASP A 147 28.86 -0.27 -21.30
N TYR A 148 28.57 -1.09 -20.29
CA TYR A 148 27.76 -0.73 -19.15
C TYR A 148 28.59 -0.91 -17.88
N VAL A 149 29.03 0.21 -17.31
CA VAL A 149 30.00 0.25 -16.22
C VAL A 149 29.51 1.10 -15.08
N THR A 150 30.11 0.94 -13.90
CA THR A 150 29.83 1.84 -12.78
C THR A 150 30.28 3.25 -13.13
N LEU A 151 29.52 4.25 -12.70
CA LEU A 151 29.87 5.65 -12.86
C LEU A 151 31.30 5.92 -12.35
N GLN A 152 32.01 6.85 -12.99
CA GLN A 152 33.32 7.27 -12.54
C GLN A 152 33.30 7.78 -11.08
N PRO A 153 34.23 7.35 -10.20
CA PRO A 153 34.18 7.68 -8.77
C PRO A 153 34.34 9.16 -8.42
N ASP A 154 34.88 9.96 -9.33
CA ASP A 154 35.13 11.40 -9.17
C ASP A 154 33.95 12.28 -9.64
N ALA A 155 32.94 11.70 -10.30
CA ALA A 155 31.75 12.43 -10.70
C ALA A 155 31.02 13.02 -9.49
N LYS A 156 30.62 14.28 -9.60
CA LYS A 156 29.85 14.97 -8.55
C LYS A 156 28.40 15.11 -8.97
N TRP A 157 27.51 14.75 -8.08
CA TRP A 157 26.07 14.78 -8.31
C TRP A 157 25.29 15.10 -7.05
N TYR A 158 24.06 15.56 -7.24
CA TYR A 158 23.06 15.57 -6.22
C TYR A 158 21.75 14.99 -6.76
N MET A 159 20.96 14.42 -5.87
CA MET A 159 19.66 13.86 -6.20
C MET A 159 18.62 14.22 -5.15
N ILE A 160 17.38 14.36 -5.58
CA ILE A 160 16.25 14.64 -4.70
C ILE A 160 15.34 13.41 -4.70
N LEU A 161 15.19 12.80 -3.53
CA LEU A 161 14.29 11.66 -3.32
C LEU A 161 13.00 12.13 -2.67
N GLU A 162 11.87 11.73 -3.23
CA GLU A 162 10.56 11.81 -2.61
C GLU A 162 10.28 10.49 -1.88
N ILE A 163 10.05 10.57 -0.57
CA ILE A 163 9.71 9.43 0.26
C ILE A 163 8.28 9.64 0.76
N THR A 164 7.41 8.69 0.44
CA THR A 164 6.02 8.66 0.92
C THR A 164 5.88 7.67 2.05
N THR A 165 5.41 8.13 3.21
CA THR A 165 5.14 7.30 4.39
C THR A 165 3.66 7.35 4.79
N VAL A 166 3.24 6.39 5.61
CA VAL A 166 1.89 6.38 6.19
C VAL A 166 1.77 7.52 7.20
N ASN A 167 0.82 8.42 7.00
CA ASN A 167 0.53 9.48 7.95
C ASN A 167 -0.38 8.95 9.08
N VAL A 168 0.20 8.57 10.22
CA VAL A 168 -0.55 8.01 11.35
C VAL A 168 -1.44 9.07 12.04
N LYS A 169 -1.12 10.37 11.88
CA LYS A 169 -1.83 11.47 12.55
C LYS A 169 -3.12 11.87 11.85
N GLU A 170 -3.23 11.62 10.55
CA GLU A 170 -4.39 11.99 9.75
C GLU A 170 -5.40 10.83 9.70
N LYS A 171 -6.69 11.15 9.76
CA LYS A 171 -7.74 10.13 9.63
C LYS A 171 -7.88 9.74 8.14
N PRO A 172 -8.12 8.46 7.80
CA PRO A 172 -8.41 8.06 6.43
C PRO A 172 -9.61 8.85 5.90
N LYS A 173 -9.52 9.38 4.66
CA LYS A 173 -10.61 10.17 4.05
C LYS A 173 -11.94 9.42 4.02
N ASP A 174 -11.88 8.12 3.75
CA ASP A 174 -13.06 7.25 3.69
C ASP A 174 -13.57 6.78 5.05
N ARG A 175 -12.92 7.17 6.16
CA ARG A 175 -13.38 6.75 7.50
C ARG A 175 -14.75 7.35 7.80
N GLU A 176 -15.02 8.59 7.39
CA GLU A 176 -16.33 9.21 7.57
C GLU A 176 -17.40 8.52 6.73
N LEU A 177 -17.08 8.17 5.48
CA LEU A 177 -17.96 7.41 4.58
C LEU A 177 -18.24 5.98 5.10
N GLN A 178 -17.22 5.31 5.67
CA GLN A 178 -17.37 4.02 6.32
C GLN A 178 -18.20 4.11 7.60
N ILE A 179 -18.01 5.16 8.40
CA ILE A 179 -18.84 5.43 9.58
C ILE A 179 -20.28 5.68 9.14
N LEU A 180 -20.50 6.46 8.08
CA LEU A 180 -21.83 6.78 7.58
C LEU A 180 -22.55 5.53 7.05
N ARG A 181 -21.86 4.67 6.28
CA ARG A 181 -22.39 3.36 5.88
C ARG A 181 -22.64 2.42 7.06
N ALA A 182 -21.79 2.46 8.09
CA ALA A 182 -21.99 1.66 9.29
C ALA A 182 -23.20 2.15 10.09
N LEU A 183 -23.40 3.46 10.21
CA LEU A 183 -24.57 4.07 10.83
C LEU A 183 -25.85 3.74 10.07
N GLU A 184 -25.85 3.84 8.74
CA GLU A 184 -26.98 3.44 7.89
C GLU A 184 -27.35 1.97 8.08
N LYS A 185 -26.35 1.08 8.14
CA LYS A 185 -26.56 -0.35 8.40
C LYS A 185 -27.05 -0.63 9.83
N LEU A 186 -26.66 0.19 10.80
CA LEU A 186 -27.17 0.11 12.17
C LEU A 186 -28.61 0.61 12.26
N LEU A 187 -28.94 1.73 11.61
CA LEU A 187 -30.30 2.25 11.50
C LEU A 187 -31.23 1.21 10.89
N GLY A 188 -30.88 0.62 9.75
CA GLY A 188 -31.70 -0.44 9.15
C GLY A 188 -31.84 -1.71 10.00
N LYS A 189 -30.91 -1.97 10.93
CA LYS A 189 -31.06 -3.04 11.94
C LYS A 189 -31.97 -2.63 13.09
N ILE A 190 -31.92 -1.37 13.50
CA ILE A 190 -32.82 -0.81 14.52
C ILE A 190 -34.26 -0.83 14.00
N ASP A 191 -34.50 -0.42 12.75
CA ASP A 191 -35.84 -0.45 12.15
C ASP A 191 -36.40 -1.87 12.12
N ARG A 192 -35.61 -2.86 11.66
CA ARG A 192 -36.00 -4.28 11.70
C ARG A 192 -36.22 -4.80 13.11
N LEU A 193 -35.44 -4.33 14.09
CA LEU A 193 -35.63 -4.72 15.48
C LEU A 193 -36.91 -4.11 16.03
N ASN A 194 -37.20 -2.84 15.71
CA ASN A 194 -38.40 -2.14 16.10
C ASN A 194 -39.65 -2.82 15.52
N ASP A 195 -39.65 -3.16 14.22
CA ASP A 195 -40.72 -3.93 13.58
C ASP A 195 -40.95 -5.30 14.25
N ASN A 196 -39.88 -5.95 14.72
CA ASN A 196 -39.98 -7.22 15.41
C ASN A 196 -40.45 -7.08 16.86
N VAL A 197 -40.09 -5.99 17.53
CA VAL A 197 -40.54 -5.66 18.89
C VAL A 197 -42.01 -5.26 18.88
N GLU A 198 -42.46 -4.50 17.88
CA GLU A 198 -43.88 -4.15 17.70
C GLU A 198 -44.76 -5.37 17.38
N ARG A 199 -44.15 -6.43 16.83
CA ARG A 199 -44.79 -7.74 16.64
C ARG A 199 -44.77 -8.62 17.89
N LEU A 200 -44.07 -8.24 18.95
CA LEU A 200 -44.16 -8.96 20.22
C LEU A 200 -45.53 -8.66 20.84
N PRO A 201 -46.30 -9.69 21.23
CA PRO A 201 -47.54 -9.45 21.94
C PRO A 201 -47.23 -8.78 23.29
N ASP A 202 -47.87 -7.64 23.57
CA ASP A 202 -47.70 -6.84 24.81
C ASP A 202 -48.08 -7.59 26.10
N LYS A 203 -48.64 -8.80 25.99
CA LYS A 203 -49.14 -9.57 27.11
C LYS A 203 -48.39 -10.91 27.17
N PRO A 204 -47.85 -11.31 28.33
CA PRO A 204 -47.30 -12.65 28.50
C PRO A 204 -48.37 -13.66 28.07
N PRO A 205 -47.98 -14.78 27.41
CA PRO A 205 -48.94 -15.73 26.86
C PRO A 205 -49.91 -16.13 27.96
N ASP A 206 -51.22 -15.89 27.75
CA ASP A 206 -52.26 -16.32 28.68
C ASP A 206 -52.01 -17.81 28.96
N GLU A 207 -51.85 -18.12 30.25
CA GLU A 207 -51.44 -19.42 30.75
C GLU A 207 -52.15 -20.56 30.01
N ASN A 208 -51.34 -21.47 29.45
CA ASN A 208 -51.68 -22.81 28.92
C ASN A 208 -53.19 -23.12 28.83
N PRO A 209 -53.77 -23.37 27.63
CA PRO A 209 -55.19 -23.69 27.52
C PRO A 209 -55.52 -24.83 28.49
N LYS A 210 -56.47 -24.58 29.41
CA LYS A 210 -56.83 -25.47 30.53
C LYS A 210 -56.90 -26.91 30.04
N LYS A 211 -55.89 -27.71 30.40
CA LYS A 211 -55.90 -29.16 30.19
C LYS A 211 -57.18 -29.68 30.84
N TYR A 212 -58.06 -30.30 30.06
CA TYR A 212 -59.24 -30.96 30.61
C TYR A 212 -58.77 -31.88 31.74
N SER A 213 -59.33 -31.67 32.94
CA SER A 213 -58.96 -32.42 34.13
C SER A 213 -59.05 -33.91 33.83
N PHE A 214 -57.99 -34.67 34.15
CA PHE A 214 -57.89 -36.11 33.96
C PHE A 214 -59.12 -36.87 34.51
N GLY A 215 -59.76 -36.32 35.56
CA GLY A 215 -61.00 -36.85 36.12
C GLY A 215 -62.18 -36.83 35.15
N MET A 216 -62.29 -35.84 34.25
CA MET A 216 -63.36 -35.80 33.24
C MET A 216 -63.16 -36.89 32.18
N LEU A 217 -61.90 -37.17 31.82
CA LEU A 217 -61.54 -38.23 30.88
C LEU A 217 -61.81 -39.62 31.47
N ILE A 218 -61.50 -39.82 32.75
CA ILE A 218 -61.87 -41.03 33.50
C ILE A 218 -63.39 -41.19 33.58
N ALA A 219 -64.14 -40.12 33.85
CA ALA A 219 -65.60 -40.19 33.94
C ALA A 219 -66.26 -40.68 32.63
N VAL A 220 -65.74 -40.24 31.47
CA VAL A 220 -66.20 -40.72 30.16
C VAL A 220 -65.82 -42.18 29.91
N LEU A 221 -64.63 -42.61 30.34
CA LEU A 221 -64.19 -44.00 30.22
C LEU A 221 -65.02 -44.95 31.08
N VAL A 222 -65.33 -44.55 32.32
CA VAL A 222 -66.16 -45.32 33.25
C VAL A 222 -67.61 -45.37 32.77
N SER A 223 -68.15 -44.29 32.18
CA SER A 223 -69.52 -44.31 31.63
C SER A 223 -69.64 -45.24 30.42
N LEU A 224 -68.63 -45.28 29.54
CA LEU A 224 -68.59 -46.22 28.41
C LEU A 224 -68.44 -47.67 28.87
N LEU A 225 -67.56 -47.95 29.83
CA LEU A 225 -67.39 -49.30 30.39
C LEU A 225 -68.61 -49.78 31.16
N GLY A 226 -69.22 -48.91 31.98
CA GLY A 226 -70.46 -49.22 32.70
C GLY A 226 -71.63 -49.51 31.75
N GLY A 227 -71.76 -48.72 30.67
CA GLY A 227 -72.74 -48.97 29.61
C GLY A 227 -72.51 -50.30 28.88
N PHE A 228 -71.25 -50.64 28.60
CA PHE A 228 -70.89 -51.91 27.97
C PHE A 228 -71.19 -53.12 28.85
N ILE A 229 -70.84 -53.08 30.14
CA ILE A 229 -71.12 -54.16 31.10
C ILE A 229 -72.63 -54.37 31.24
N TRP A 230 -73.42 -53.29 31.30
CA TRP A 230 -74.88 -53.39 31.35
C TRP A 230 -75.45 -54.02 30.07
N TRP A 231 -74.93 -53.66 28.90
CA TRP A 231 -75.34 -54.22 27.62
C TRP A 231 -75.01 -55.71 27.49
N VAL A 232 -73.82 -56.14 27.91
CA VAL A 232 -73.40 -57.55 27.89
C VAL A 232 -74.23 -58.39 28.87
N ASN A 233 -74.50 -57.89 30.08
CA ASN A 233 -75.35 -58.60 31.05
C ASN A 233 -76.82 -58.73 30.60
N LYS A 234 -77.33 -57.79 29.79
CA LYS A 234 -78.68 -57.89 29.20
C LYS A 234 -78.72 -58.84 28.00
N SER A 235 -77.58 -59.14 27.40
CA SER A 235 -77.43 -60.06 26.26
C SER A 235 -77.19 -61.52 26.67
N SER A 236 -76.92 -61.81 27.95
CA SER A 236 -76.68 -63.16 28.49
C SER A 236 -77.74 -63.62 29.50
N ALA A 237 -78.92 -62.99 29.50
CA ALA A 237 -80.11 -63.43 30.24
C ALA A 237 -81.29 -63.66 29.28
#